data_AF-A0A3L6FI63-F1
#
_entry.id   AF-A0A3L6FI63-F1
#
_cell.length_a   1.000
_cell.length_b   1.000
_cell.length_c   1.000
_cell.angle_alpha   90.00
_cell.angle_beta   90.00
_cell.angle_gamma   90.00
#
_symmetry.space_group_name_H-M   'P 1'
#
loop_
_entity.id
_entity.type
_entity.pdbx_description
1 polymer ?
#
loop_
_entity_poly.entity_id
_entity_poly.type
_entity_poly.pdbx_seq_one_letter_code
_entity_poly.pdbx_strand_id
1 'polypeptide(L)'
;MQNCKSQIHGPGSRNNDSTYRQSTATTEPTRSRCSRRPAARLAPRPPARPFPIPWTPNCLPPLPVRLSRLQHFHPRAAVAGASRAAGRPVGSAVAKMNDADVAKQIQQMVRFIRQEADEKANEISVSAEEEFNIEKLQLVEAEKKKIRQEYERKEKQVEVRKKIEYSMQLNASRIKVLQAQDDLVNKMKDDAMKELLLVSHNHHEYKNLLKDLIIQGLLRLKEPAVLLRCRKEDHHHVESVLHSAKHEYASKADVHEPEIFVDHDVYLPPAPSHHDAHGQFCSGGIVLASRDGKIVFESTLDARLEVVFRKKLPEIRKLLFGQTAA
;
A
#
# COMPACT_ATOMS: atom_id res chain seq x y z
N MET A 1 -30.19 -37.09 6.42
CA MET A 1 -30.67 -36.37 7.63
C MET A 1 -31.78 -35.41 7.22
N GLN A 2 -32.71 -35.09 8.13
CA GLN A 2 -34.03 -34.55 7.78
C GLN A 2 -34.07 -33.09 7.29
N ASN A 3 -35.14 -32.81 6.54
CA ASN A 3 -35.91 -31.58 6.37
C ASN A 3 -35.60 -30.40 7.32
N CYS A 4 -35.72 -29.18 6.76
CA CYS A 4 -36.74 -28.25 7.29
C CYS A 4 -37.25 -27.27 6.21
N LYS A 5 -38.58 -27.17 6.06
CA LYS A 5 -39.29 -26.11 5.33
C LYS A 5 -39.86 -25.14 6.35
N SER A 6 -39.93 -23.84 6.01
CA SER A 6 -41.05 -22.98 6.46
C SER A 6 -41.12 -21.69 5.64
N GLN A 7 -42.35 -21.29 5.31
CA GLN A 7 -42.70 -20.14 4.48
C GLN A 7 -44.17 -19.79 4.78
N ILE A 8 -44.47 -18.66 5.44
CA ILE A 8 -45.84 -18.10 5.59
C ILE A 8 -45.78 -16.56 5.57
N HIS A 9 -46.81 -15.91 5.02
CA HIS A 9 -46.97 -14.47 4.80
C HIS A 9 -47.88 -13.75 5.82
N GLY A 10 -47.57 -12.46 6.13
CA GLY A 10 -48.48 -11.29 6.37
C GLY A 10 -49.65 -11.39 7.38
N PRO A 11 -50.52 -10.34 7.54
CA PRO A 11 -50.51 -8.92 7.09
C PRO A 11 -50.42 -7.92 8.30
N GLY A 12 -50.61 -6.58 8.23
CA GLY A 12 -50.65 -5.61 7.12
C GLY A 12 -51.68 -4.44 7.26
N SER A 13 -51.31 -3.27 7.81
CA SER A 13 -52.09 -2.00 7.90
C SER A 13 -51.13 -0.80 7.83
N ARG A 14 -51.20 0.19 6.93
CA ARG A 14 -52.25 1.13 6.44
C ARG A 14 -52.43 2.41 7.27
N ASN A 15 -52.55 3.51 6.53
CA ASN A 15 -52.93 4.91 6.85
C ASN A 15 -51.78 5.89 7.16
N ASN A 16 -51.87 7.18 6.80
CA ASN A 16 -52.33 7.82 5.55
C ASN A 16 -51.91 9.31 5.58
N ASP A 17 -51.93 9.96 4.41
CA ASP A 17 -52.10 11.42 4.20
C ASP A 17 -51.26 12.45 5.00
N SER A 18 -50.44 13.22 4.28
CA SER A 18 -50.66 14.68 4.18
C SER A 18 -49.86 15.29 3.02
N THR A 19 -50.56 15.60 1.94
CA THR A 19 -50.09 16.56 0.93
C THR A 19 -50.38 17.98 1.41
N TYR A 20 -49.38 18.87 1.42
CA TYR A 20 -49.64 20.30 1.32
C TYR A 20 -48.87 20.93 0.15
N ARG A 21 -49.48 21.94 -0.46
CA ARG A 21 -49.17 22.47 -1.79
C ARG A 21 -49.30 23.99 -1.75
N GLN A 22 -48.22 24.72 -2.01
CA GLN A 22 -48.15 26.08 -2.58
C GLN A 22 -46.65 26.46 -2.65
N SER A 23 -46.06 26.85 -3.77
CA SER A 23 -46.36 27.97 -4.68
C SER A 23 -45.99 29.34 -4.08
N THR A 24 -44.86 29.92 -4.49
CA THR A 24 -44.76 31.10 -5.39
C THR A 24 -43.30 31.47 -5.68
N ALA A 25 -43.06 32.13 -6.82
CA ALA A 25 -41.74 32.64 -7.22
C ALA A 25 -41.41 33.98 -6.55
N THR A 26 -40.15 34.44 -6.63
CA THR A 26 -39.70 35.62 -7.44
C THR A 26 -38.32 36.14 -6.98
N THR A 27 -37.56 36.75 -7.91
CA THR A 27 -36.42 37.68 -7.70
C THR A 27 -35.04 37.14 -7.23
N GLU A 28 -34.14 36.97 -8.19
CA GLU A 28 -32.73 37.41 -8.10
C GLU A 28 -32.66 38.95 -7.89
N PRO A 29 -31.58 39.54 -7.31
CA PRO A 29 -30.39 39.87 -8.10
C PRO A 29 -29.01 39.83 -7.38
N THR A 30 -27.96 39.49 -8.14
CA THR A 30 -26.56 40.00 -8.07
C THR A 30 -25.89 40.26 -6.70
N ARG A 31 -24.68 39.80 -6.37
CA ARG A 31 -23.41 39.96 -7.14
C ARG A 31 -22.22 39.32 -6.38
N SER A 32 -21.20 38.89 -7.13
CA SER A 32 -19.77 38.77 -6.75
C SER A 32 -19.34 38.03 -5.46
N ARG A 33 -18.64 36.89 -5.62
CA ARG A 33 -17.17 36.79 -5.43
C ARG A 33 -16.59 35.41 -5.80
N CYS A 34 -15.31 35.40 -6.14
CA CYS A 34 -14.51 34.26 -6.57
C CYS A 34 -14.67 32.99 -5.72
N SER A 35 -15.20 31.91 -6.29
CA SER A 35 -15.00 30.55 -5.80
C SER A 35 -13.69 29.97 -6.35
N ARG A 36 -12.89 29.38 -5.46
CA ARG A 36 -11.56 28.84 -5.75
C ARG A 36 -11.67 27.59 -6.63
N ARG A 37 -10.68 27.36 -7.51
CA ARG A 37 -10.53 26.07 -8.23
C ARG A 37 -10.48 24.90 -7.23
N PRO A 38 -11.19 23.79 -7.46
CA PRO A 38 -10.98 22.58 -6.67
C PRO A 38 -9.58 22.03 -6.95
N ALA A 39 -8.84 21.68 -5.90
CA ALA A 39 -7.52 21.08 -6.02
C ALA A 39 -7.63 19.68 -6.64
N ALA A 40 -6.95 19.45 -7.76
CA ALA A 40 -6.86 18.13 -8.37
C ALA A 40 -6.15 17.16 -7.41
N ARG A 41 -6.76 16.01 -7.12
CA ARG A 41 -6.10 14.93 -6.37
C ARG A 41 -4.91 14.41 -7.19
N LEU A 42 -3.70 14.71 -6.72
CA LEU A 42 -2.48 14.09 -7.22
C LEU A 42 -2.51 12.60 -6.87
N ALA A 43 -2.64 11.75 -7.88
CA ALA A 43 -2.40 10.32 -7.73
C ALA A 43 -0.90 10.06 -7.43
N PRO A 44 -0.57 9.04 -6.61
CA PRO A 44 0.83 8.71 -6.34
C PRO A 44 1.54 8.25 -7.63
N ARG A 45 2.74 8.78 -7.87
CA ARG A 45 3.58 8.37 -9.01
C ARG A 45 4.01 6.91 -8.86
N PRO A 46 4.06 6.11 -9.93
CA PRO A 46 4.70 4.80 -9.90
C PRO A 46 6.22 4.95 -9.68
N PRO A 47 6.89 3.95 -9.07
CA PRO A 47 8.33 4.00 -8.85
C PRO A 47 9.11 4.04 -10.18
N ALA A 48 10.23 4.78 -10.17
CA ALA A 48 11.07 4.97 -11.35
C ALA A 48 11.66 3.65 -11.86
N ARG A 49 11.75 3.51 -13.19
CA ARG A 49 12.53 2.42 -13.81
C ARG A 49 14.02 2.64 -13.50
N PRO A 50 14.80 1.57 -13.22
CA PRO A 50 16.24 1.70 -13.10
C PRO A 50 16.86 2.11 -14.46
N PHE A 51 17.81 3.04 -14.41
CA PHE A 51 18.64 3.41 -15.57
C PHE A 51 19.57 2.26 -15.98
N PRO A 52 19.96 2.17 -17.27
CA PRO A 52 20.86 1.12 -17.75
C PRO A 52 22.29 1.35 -17.26
N ILE A 53 22.95 0.28 -16.82
CA ILE A 53 24.39 0.25 -16.48
C ILE A 53 25.20 0.01 -17.78
N PRO A 54 26.42 0.55 -17.92
CA PRO A 54 27.10 0.65 -19.21
C PRO A 54 27.58 -0.68 -19.80
N TRP A 55 27.73 -0.70 -21.12
CA TRP A 55 28.37 -1.79 -21.85
C TRP A 55 29.89 -1.78 -21.62
N THR A 56 30.49 -2.96 -21.46
CA THR A 56 31.89 -3.21 -21.82
C THR A 56 31.97 -4.42 -22.75
N PRO A 57 32.91 -4.44 -23.71
CA PRO A 57 32.91 -5.45 -24.77
C PRO A 57 33.88 -6.60 -24.46
N ASN A 58 33.39 -7.84 -24.49
CA ASN A 58 34.07 -8.95 -25.18
C ASN A 58 33.27 -10.25 -25.14
N CYS A 59 33.54 -11.08 -26.15
CA CYS A 59 33.27 -12.52 -26.34
C CYS A 59 32.41 -12.83 -27.56
N LEU A 60 33.09 -13.01 -28.71
CA LEU A 60 32.60 -13.93 -29.75
C LEU A 60 32.44 -15.32 -29.13
N PRO A 61 31.41 -16.07 -29.54
CA PRO A 61 31.66 -17.06 -30.57
C PRO A 61 30.62 -17.00 -31.70
N PRO A 62 31.03 -17.39 -32.92
CA PRO A 62 30.47 -18.64 -33.43
C PRO A 62 31.51 -19.53 -34.12
N LEU A 63 31.32 -20.85 -34.00
CA LEU A 63 31.48 -21.86 -35.06
C LEU A 63 31.39 -23.27 -34.45
N PRO A 64 30.30 -24.04 -34.63
CA PRO A 64 30.35 -25.48 -34.52
C PRO A 64 30.99 -26.07 -35.79
N VAL A 65 31.96 -26.95 -35.60
CA VAL A 65 32.74 -27.61 -36.66
C VAL A 65 31.85 -28.53 -37.51
N ARG A 66 32.05 -28.53 -38.83
CA ARG A 66 31.46 -29.52 -39.75
C ARG A 66 31.80 -30.94 -39.29
N LEU A 67 30.79 -31.78 -39.04
CA LEU A 67 30.93 -33.22 -39.18
C LEU A 67 30.22 -33.68 -40.46
N SER A 68 30.98 -34.29 -41.35
CA SER A 68 30.49 -34.84 -42.61
C SER A 68 29.64 -36.10 -42.37
N ARG A 69 28.48 -36.21 -43.05
CA ARG A 69 27.89 -37.51 -43.35
C ARG A 69 27.27 -37.54 -44.74
N LEU A 70 27.37 -38.71 -45.36
CA LEU A 70 27.16 -38.96 -46.78
C LEU A 70 25.75 -38.57 -47.25
N GLN A 71 25.68 -37.89 -48.39
CA GLN A 71 24.54 -37.97 -49.31
C GLN A 71 25.07 -38.35 -50.70
N HIS A 72 24.94 -39.63 -51.05
CA HIS A 72 25.12 -40.15 -52.40
C HIS A 72 23.97 -41.12 -52.68
N PHE A 73 22.89 -40.61 -53.26
CA PHE A 73 21.97 -41.40 -54.09
C PHE A 73 21.50 -40.53 -55.24
N HIS A 74 21.82 -40.95 -56.47
CA HIS A 74 21.50 -40.19 -57.69
C HIS A 74 20.01 -40.31 -58.04
N PRO A 75 19.39 -39.25 -58.58
CA PRO A 75 18.07 -39.34 -59.17
C PRO A 75 18.11 -40.13 -60.49
N ARG A 76 17.11 -40.98 -60.70
CA ARG A 76 16.95 -41.82 -61.89
C ARG A 76 16.25 -41.01 -63.00
N ALA A 77 16.95 -40.69 -64.08
CA ALA A 77 16.43 -39.96 -65.24
C ALA A 77 16.22 -40.87 -66.47
N ALA A 78 15.49 -40.36 -67.47
CA ALA A 78 14.79 -41.17 -68.46
C ALA A 78 15.56 -41.57 -69.74
N VAL A 79 15.13 -42.72 -70.25
CA VAL A 79 15.04 -43.20 -71.65
C VAL A 79 15.50 -42.26 -72.80
N ALA A 80 16.57 -42.68 -73.49
CA ALA A 80 16.80 -42.63 -74.96
C ALA A 80 18.15 -43.32 -75.24
N GLY A 81 18.45 -44.01 -76.35
CA GLY A 81 17.68 -44.20 -77.59
C GLY A 81 18.55 -44.00 -78.84
N ALA A 82 19.56 -44.84 -79.10
CA ALA A 82 20.29 -44.87 -80.39
C ALA A 82 21.06 -46.19 -80.62
N SER A 83 21.25 -46.56 -81.89
CA SER A 83 21.77 -47.86 -82.35
C SER A 83 23.22 -47.79 -82.84
N ARG A 84 23.99 -48.88 -82.66
CA ARG A 84 24.82 -49.43 -83.76
C ARG A 84 25.20 -50.90 -83.55
N ALA A 85 25.21 -51.64 -84.66
CA ALA A 85 25.46 -53.07 -84.69
C ALA A 85 26.93 -53.40 -84.99
N ALA A 86 27.41 -54.51 -84.43
CA ALA A 86 28.48 -55.33 -84.97
C ALA A 86 28.20 -56.78 -84.55
N GLY A 87 27.93 -57.66 -85.50
CA GLY A 87 27.54 -59.04 -85.21
C GLY A 87 28.68 -60.04 -85.35
N ARG A 88 28.61 -61.14 -84.61
CA ARG A 88 28.93 -62.48 -85.13
C ARG A 88 28.20 -63.56 -84.29
N PRO A 89 27.71 -64.64 -84.92
CA PRO A 89 26.85 -65.62 -84.25
C PRO A 89 27.65 -66.75 -83.62
N VAL A 90 27.15 -67.31 -82.51
CA VAL A 90 27.59 -68.62 -82.01
C VAL A 90 26.37 -69.47 -81.62
N GLY A 91 26.26 -70.61 -82.30
CA GLY A 91 25.66 -71.87 -81.85
C GLY A 91 24.47 -71.86 -80.88
N SER A 92 23.28 -72.13 -81.40
CA SER A 92 22.14 -72.54 -80.59
C SER A 92 22.38 -73.90 -79.90
N ALA A 93 22.32 -73.92 -78.57
CA ALA A 93 22.15 -75.14 -77.77
C ALA A 93 21.18 -74.86 -76.61
N VAL A 94 19.92 -74.51 -76.95
CA VAL A 94 18.86 -74.40 -75.96
C VAL A 94 18.48 -75.81 -75.51
N ALA A 95 19.03 -76.24 -74.37
CA ALA A 95 18.50 -77.40 -73.66
C ALA A 95 17.03 -77.10 -73.30
N LYS A 96 16.11 -77.95 -73.77
CA LYS A 96 14.70 -77.87 -73.39
C LYS A 96 14.57 -78.21 -71.91
N MET A 97 14.51 -77.20 -71.05
CA MET A 97 14.01 -77.38 -69.68
C MET A 97 12.54 -77.80 -69.76
N ASN A 98 12.11 -78.70 -68.87
CA ASN A 98 10.71 -79.14 -68.84
C ASN A 98 9.82 -78.00 -68.35
N ASP A 99 8.63 -77.83 -68.93
CA ASP A 99 7.63 -76.85 -68.48
C ASP A 99 7.31 -76.97 -66.97
N ALA A 100 7.33 -78.21 -66.45
CA ALA A 100 7.14 -78.48 -65.02
C ALA A 100 8.23 -77.88 -64.13
N ASP A 101 9.45 -77.70 -64.63
CA ASP A 101 10.56 -77.11 -63.88
C ASP A 101 10.56 -75.57 -64.00
N VAL A 102 10.14 -75.04 -65.16
CA VAL A 102 9.84 -73.61 -65.34
C VAL A 102 8.71 -73.17 -64.39
N ALA A 103 7.63 -73.97 -64.29
CA ALA A 103 6.53 -73.70 -63.36
C ALA A 103 6.96 -73.69 -61.89
N LYS A 104 7.88 -74.58 -61.47
CA LYS A 104 8.47 -74.57 -60.12
C LYS A 104 9.31 -73.31 -59.88
N GLN A 105 10.13 -72.90 -60.84
CA GLN A 105 10.92 -71.65 -60.74
C GLN A 105 10.01 -70.41 -60.62
N ILE A 106 8.94 -70.34 -61.42
CA ILE A 106 7.94 -69.26 -61.31
C ILE A 106 7.27 -69.28 -59.93
N GLN A 107 6.88 -70.45 -59.39
CA GLN A 107 6.32 -70.54 -58.03
C GLN A 107 7.33 -70.12 -56.95
N GLN A 108 8.62 -70.46 -57.12
CA GLN A 108 9.68 -70.01 -56.21
C GLN A 108 9.86 -68.48 -56.27
N MET A 109 9.85 -67.88 -57.47
CA MET A 109 9.84 -66.42 -57.62
C MET A 109 8.61 -65.77 -56.98
N VAL A 110 7.41 -66.34 -57.16
CA VAL A 110 6.18 -65.81 -56.51
C VAL A 110 6.26 -65.90 -54.99
N ARG A 111 6.85 -66.96 -54.43
CA ARG A 111 7.09 -67.07 -52.97
C ARG A 111 8.10 -66.03 -52.50
N PHE A 112 9.19 -65.83 -53.24
CA PHE A 112 10.19 -64.80 -52.94
C PHE A 112 9.57 -63.39 -52.97
N ILE A 113 8.79 -63.06 -54.00
CA ILE A 113 8.10 -61.75 -54.12
C ILE A 113 7.11 -61.53 -52.95
N ARG A 114 6.41 -62.57 -52.49
CA ARG A 114 5.54 -62.48 -51.32
C ARG A 114 6.33 -62.26 -50.04
N GLN A 115 7.37 -63.05 -49.80
CA GLN A 115 8.22 -62.89 -48.63
C GLN A 115 8.89 -61.50 -48.60
N GLU A 116 9.40 -61.01 -49.75
CA GLU A 116 9.97 -59.66 -49.87
C GLU A 116 8.92 -58.56 -49.61
N ALA A 117 7.65 -58.78 -50.00
CA ALA A 117 6.56 -57.86 -49.70
C ALA A 117 6.16 -57.89 -48.21
N ASP A 118 6.11 -59.08 -47.60
CA ASP A 118 5.78 -59.28 -46.18
C ASP A 118 6.90 -58.71 -45.28
N GLU A 119 8.17 -58.93 -45.62
CA GLU A 119 9.33 -58.35 -44.93
C GLU A 119 9.32 -56.83 -45.00
N LYS A 120 9.04 -56.22 -46.17
CA LYS A 120 8.89 -54.77 -46.32
C LYS A 120 7.68 -54.21 -45.58
N ALA A 121 6.56 -54.94 -45.54
CA ALA A 121 5.38 -54.53 -44.79
C ALA A 121 5.68 -54.50 -43.27
N ASN A 122 6.40 -55.50 -42.77
CA ASN A 122 6.85 -55.57 -41.38
C ASN A 122 7.89 -54.48 -41.05
N GLU A 123 8.84 -54.21 -41.96
CA GLU A 123 9.81 -53.10 -41.83
C GLU A 123 9.08 -51.75 -41.69
N ILE A 124 8.10 -51.49 -42.55
CA ILE A 124 7.27 -50.28 -42.48
C ILE A 124 6.47 -50.21 -41.18
N SER A 125 5.87 -51.32 -40.71
CA SER A 125 5.09 -51.30 -39.46
C SER A 125 5.97 -51.03 -38.24
N VAL A 126 7.15 -51.66 -38.15
CA VAL A 126 8.10 -51.44 -37.05
C VAL A 126 8.64 -50.00 -37.07
N SER A 127 9.03 -49.50 -38.25
CA SER A 127 9.47 -48.10 -38.40
C SER A 127 8.38 -47.10 -38.00
N ALA A 128 7.12 -47.34 -38.37
CA ALA A 128 5.99 -46.49 -38.00
C ALA A 128 5.68 -46.52 -36.50
N GLU A 129 5.82 -47.66 -35.82
CA GLU A 129 5.69 -47.76 -34.37
C GLU A 129 6.83 -47.05 -33.63
N GLU A 130 8.08 -47.16 -34.12
CA GLU A 130 9.22 -46.43 -33.58
C GLU A 130 9.05 -44.90 -33.72
N GLU A 131 8.70 -44.43 -34.93
CA GLU A 131 8.42 -43.01 -35.19
C GLU A 131 7.27 -42.47 -34.31
N PHE A 132 6.14 -43.19 -34.23
CA PHE A 132 5.01 -42.80 -33.37
C PHE A 132 5.42 -42.66 -31.89
N ASN A 133 6.23 -43.61 -31.38
CA ASN A 133 6.70 -43.55 -30.00
C ASN A 133 7.66 -42.37 -29.77
N ILE A 134 8.54 -42.07 -30.73
CA ILE A 134 9.45 -40.92 -30.67
C ILE A 134 8.66 -39.61 -30.68
N GLU A 135 7.73 -39.40 -31.62
CA GLU A 135 6.93 -38.17 -31.69
C GLU A 135 6.06 -37.97 -30.44
N LYS A 136 5.39 -39.04 -29.98
CA LYS A 136 4.59 -39.03 -28.75
C LYS A 136 5.42 -38.62 -27.53
N LEU A 137 6.64 -39.16 -27.39
CA LEU A 137 7.55 -38.77 -26.31
C LEU A 137 7.97 -37.29 -26.44
N GLN A 138 8.37 -36.84 -27.63
CA GLN A 138 8.76 -35.44 -27.86
C GLN A 138 7.64 -34.46 -27.51
N LEU A 139 6.39 -34.73 -27.94
CA LEU A 139 5.23 -33.89 -27.61
C LEU A 139 4.97 -33.85 -26.10
N VAL A 140 4.98 -35.01 -25.43
CA VAL A 140 4.76 -35.09 -23.98
C VAL A 140 5.89 -34.40 -23.19
N GLU A 141 7.14 -34.51 -23.63
CA GLU A 141 8.28 -33.85 -22.99
C GLU A 141 8.28 -32.33 -23.19
N ALA A 142 7.90 -31.86 -24.39
CA ALA A 142 7.75 -30.44 -24.70
C ALA A 142 6.68 -29.78 -23.81
N GLU A 143 5.50 -30.40 -23.68
CA GLU A 143 4.44 -29.88 -22.79
C GLU A 143 4.82 -29.99 -21.31
N LYS A 144 5.39 -31.12 -20.85
CA LYS A 144 5.95 -31.22 -19.48
C LYS A 144 6.98 -30.13 -19.19
N LYS A 145 7.81 -29.74 -20.17
CA LYS A 145 8.78 -28.65 -20.03
C LYS A 145 8.10 -27.28 -19.87
N LYS A 146 7.09 -26.97 -20.69
CA LYS A 146 6.29 -25.74 -20.57
C LYS A 146 5.61 -25.65 -19.19
N ILE A 147 4.92 -26.73 -18.78
CA ILE A 147 4.24 -26.83 -17.49
C ILE A 147 5.22 -26.59 -16.33
N ARG A 148 6.38 -27.26 -16.31
CA ARG A 148 7.41 -27.04 -15.27
C ARG A 148 7.84 -25.58 -15.17
N GLN A 149 8.10 -24.91 -16.31
CA GLN A 149 8.48 -23.50 -16.33
C GLN A 149 7.38 -22.56 -15.83
N GLU A 150 6.10 -22.87 -16.09
CA GLU A 150 4.98 -22.11 -15.51
C GLU A 150 4.86 -22.29 -14.00
N TYR A 151 4.98 -23.52 -13.51
CA TYR A 151 4.88 -23.79 -12.07
C TYR A 151 6.05 -23.17 -11.31
N GLU A 152 7.28 -23.20 -11.84
CA GLU A 152 8.44 -22.52 -11.26
C GLU A 152 8.22 -20.99 -11.15
N ARG A 153 7.58 -20.36 -12.15
CA ARG A 153 7.19 -18.94 -12.09
C ARG A 153 6.10 -18.67 -11.06
N LYS A 154 5.09 -19.54 -10.97
CA LYS A 154 3.99 -19.45 -9.99
C LYS A 154 4.52 -19.61 -8.55
N GLU A 155 5.41 -20.57 -8.33
CA GLU A 155 6.09 -20.82 -7.05
C GLU A 155 6.90 -19.59 -6.59
N LYS A 156 7.77 -19.06 -7.45
CA LYS A 156 8.53 -17.82 -7.19
C LYS A 156 7.62 -16.63 -6.87
N GLN A 157 6.48 -16.52 -7.57
CA GLN A 157 5.49 -15.47 -7.29
C GLN A 157 4.83 -15.65 -5.92
N VAL A 158 4.47 -16.87 -5.54
CA VAL A 158 3.88 -17.19 -4.22
C VAL A 158 4.89 -16.93 -3.10
N GLU A 159 6.16 -17.29 -3.28
CA GLU A 159 7.22 -17.03 -2.30
C GLU A 159 7.41 -15.52 -2.04
N VAL A 160 7.46 -14.71 -3.10
CA VAL A 160 7.53 -13.25 -2.99
C VAL A 160 6.29 -12.67 -2.32
N ARG A 161 5.08 -13.14 -2.68
CA ARG A 161 3.84 -12.71 -2.01
C ARG A 161 3.84 -13.03 -0.52
N LYS A 162 4.28 -14.24 -0.13
CA LYS A 162 4.40 -14.67 1.28
C LYS A 162 5.36 -13.77 2.06
N LYS A 163 6.50 -13.38 1.47
CA LYS A 163 7.45 -12.43 2.07
C LYS A 163 6.85 -11.04 2.26
N ILE A 164 6.10 -10.53 1.27
CA ILE A 164 5.40 -9.25 1.35
C ILE A 164 4.32 -9.30 2.43
N GLU A 165 3.48 -10.33 2.44
CA GLU A 165 2.39 -10.49 3.42
C GLU A 165 2.94 -10.58 4.85
N TYR A 166 3.97 -11.40 5.09
CA TYR A 166 4.63 -11.49 6.38
C TYR A 166 5.18 -10.14 6.86
N SER A 167 5.85 -9.39 5.97
CA SER A 167 6.36 -8.04 6.26
C SER A 167 5.22 -7.05 6.57
N MET A 168 4.12 -7.11 5.82
CA MET A 168 2.92 -6.29 6.06
C MET A 168 2.27 -6.61 7.41
N GLN A 169 2.13 -7.89 7.77
CA GLN A 169 1.56 -8.32 9.05
C GLN A 169 2.45 -7.88 10.23
N LEU A 170 3.78 -7.97 10.10
CA LEU A 170 4.73 -7.51 11.10
C LEU A 170 4.66 -5.98 11.26
N ASN A 171 4.63 -5.23 10.16
CA ASN A 171 4.50 -3.77 10.22
C ASN A 171 3.14 -3.33 10.79
N ALA A 172 2.04 -3.98 10.41
CA ALA A 172 0.72 -3.71 10.98
C ALA A 172 0.69 -3.98 12.49
N SER A 173 1.33 -5.06 12.95
CA SER A 173 1.46 -5.37 14.38
C SER A 173 2.30 -4.33 15.12
N ARG A 174 3.43 -3.90 14.52
CA ARG A 174 4.29 -2.84 15.06
C ARG A 174 3.54 -1.50 15.18
N ILE A 175 2.79 -1.10 14.15
CA ILE A 175 2.02 0.14 14.16
C ILE A 175 0.94 0.10 15.26
N LYS A 176 0.24 -1.03 15.44
CA LYS A 176 -0.75 -1.18 16.53
C LYS A 176 -0.13 -0.99 17.92
N VAL A 177 1.07 -1.53 18.16
CA VAL A 177 1.78 -1.33 19.44
C VAL A 177 2.16 0.14 19.63
N LEU A 178 2.70 0.80 18.59
CA LEU A 178 3.05 2.23 18.66
C LEU A 178 1.82 3.12 18.88
N GLN A 179 0.68 2.80 18.27
CA GLN A 179 -0.60 3.49 18.50
C GLN A 179 -1.05 3.31 19.96
N ALA A 180 -1.08 2.08 20.48
CA ALA A 180 -1.47 1.82 21.86
C ALA A 180 -0.54 2.50 22.90
N GLN A 181 0.76 2.62 22.59
CA GLN A 181 1.71 3.38 23.40
C GLN A 181 1.43 4.89 23.38
N ASP A 182 1.12 5.47 22.22
CA ASP A 182 0.78 6.90 22.11
C ASP A 182 -0.58 7.20 22.77
N ASP A 183 -1.58 6.35 22.56
CA ASP A 183 -2.90 6.43 23.22
C ASP A 183 -2.78 6.43 24.75
N LEU A 184 -1.90 5.60 25.32
CA LEU A 184 -1.66 5.58 26.77
C LEU A 184 -1.02 6.89 27.26
N VAL A 185 -0.04 7.41 26.52
CA VAL A 185 0.66 8.65 26.86
C VAL A 185 -0.27 9.88 26.72
N ASN A 186 -1.16 9.87 25.73
CA ASN A 186 -2.19 10.89 25.56
C ASN A 186 -3.26 10.82 26.68
N LYS A 187 -3.76 9.62 27.03
CA LYS A 187 -4.68 9.44 28.17
C LYS A 187 -4.11 9.98 29.49
N MET A 188 -2.82 9.72 29.76
CA MET A 188 -2.13 10.26 30.93
C MET A 188 -2.11 11.81 30.92
N LYS A 189 -2.00 12.44 29.75
CA LYS A 189 -2.12 13.91 29.62
C LYS A 189 -3.55 14.37 29.90
N ASP A 190 -4.55 13.67 29.36
CA ASP A 190 -5.96 14.00 29.53
C ASP A 190 -6.41 13.82 30.99
N ASP A 191 -5.86 12.85 31.71
CA ASP A 191 -6.09 12.67 33.14
C ASP A 191 -5.43 13.79 33.96
N ALA A 192 -4.19 14.18 33.63
CA ALA A 192 -3.56 15.36 34.25
C ALA A 192 -4.31 16.68 33.95
N MET A 193 -4.96 16.81 32.78
CA MET A 193 -5.85 17.94 32.48
C MET A 193 -7.08 17.95 33.39
N LYS A 194 -7.66 16.79 33.71
CA LYS A 194 -8.79 16.70 34.67
C LYS A 194 -8.35 17.09 36.09
N GLU A 195 -7.15 16.69 36.51
CA GLU A 195 -6.60 17.08 37.81
C GLU A 195 -6.37 18.60 37.91
N LEU A 196 -5.96 19.27 36.81
CA LEU A 196 -5.81 20.73 36.79
C LEU A 196 -7.10 21.49 37.08
N LEU A 197 -8.28 20.92 36.75
CA LEU A 197 -9.58 21.52 37.08
C LEU A 197 -9.82 21.58 38.60
N LEU A 198 -9.20 20.70 39.38
CA LEU A 198 -9.32 20.70 40.84
C LEU A 198 -8.52 21.86 41.46
N VAL A 199 -7.44 22.31 40.82
CA VAL A 199 -6.57 23.39 41.34
C VAL A 199 -7.33 24.70 41.51
N SER A 200 -8.27 25.05 40.62
CA SER A 200 -9.05 26.29 40.74
C SER A 200 -10.05 26.28 41.91
N HIS A 201 -10.33 25.13 42.52
CA HIS A 201 -11.20 25.05 43.70
C HIS A 201 -10.48 25.55 44.97
N ASN A 202 -9.15 25.46 45.03
CA ASN A 202 -8.34 25.93 46.16
C ASN A 202 -8.07 27.43 46.05
N HIS A 203 -9.07 28.25 46.39
CA HIS A 203 -9.08 29.70 46.18
C HIS A 203 -7.81 30.44 46.64
N HIS A 204 -7.24 30.08 47.81
CA HIS A 204 -6.03 30.72 48.33
C HIS A 204 -4.76 30.36 47.54
N GLU A 205 -4.56 29.07 47.23
CA GLU A 205 -3.42 28.59 46.45
C GLU A 205 -3.50 29.08 45.00
N TYR A 206 -4.69 29.02 44.40
CA TYR A 206 -4.95 29.50 43.05
C TYR A 206 -4.75 31.02 42.92
N LYS A 207 -5.13 31.81 43.92
CA LYS A 207 -4.86 33.26 43.95
C LYS A 207 -3.35 33.57 43.96
N ASN A 208 -2.56 32.82 44.73
CA ASN A 208 -1.10 32.97 44.73
C ASN A 208 -0.50 32.54 43.37
N LEU A 209 -0.96 31.43 42.80
CA LEU A 209 -0.57 30.97 41.46
C LEU A 209 -0.89 32.02 40.38
N LEU A 210 -2.07 32.63 40.41
CA LEU A 210 -2.45 33.71 39.49
C LEU A 210 -1.53 34.92 39.62
N LYS A 211 -1.16 35.32 40.85
CA LYS A 211 -0.18 36.40 41.08
C LYS A 211 1.16 36.09 40.41
N ASP A 212 1.70 34.90 40.63
CA ASP A 212 2.98 34.46 40.04
C ASP A 212 2.92 34.37 38.51
N LEU A 213 1.78 33.93 37.96
CA LEU A 213 1.52 33.91 36.52
C LEU A 213 1.54 35.32 35.91
N ILE A 214 0.91 36.31 36.57
CA ILE A 214 0.94 37.71 36.13
C ILE A 214 2.37 38.24 36.13
N ILE A 215 3.10 38.08 37.25
CA ILE A 215 4.49 38.54 37.38
C ILE A 215 5.40 37.88 36.34
N GLN A 216 5.26 36.56 36.13
CA GLN A 216 6.02 35.82 35.12
C GLN A 216 5.76 36.37 33.71
N GLY A 217 4.51 36.71 33.38
CA GLY A 217 4.15 37.26 32.08
C GLY A 217 4.66 38.69 31.87
N LEU A 218 4.54 39.56 32.89
CA LEU A 218 5.08 40.92 32.85
C LEU A 218 6.61 40.92 32.65
N LEU A 219 7.35 40.05 33.37
CA LEU A 219 8.80 39.89 33.21
C LEU A 219 9.22 39.37 31.82
N ARG A 220 8.31 38.74 31.08
CA ARG A 220 8.54 38.21 29.73
C ARG A 220 8.17 39.20 28.63
N LEU A 221 7.07 39.94 28.79
CA LEU A 221 6.64 40.98 27.84
C LEU A 221 7.50 42.25 27.96
N LYS A 222 7.80 42.69 29.20
CA LYS A 222 8.53 43.93 29.49
C LYS A 222 7.93 45.18 28.83
N GLU A 223 6.62 45.22 28.71
CA GLU A 223 5.87 46.36 28.15
C GLU A 223 5.31 47.26 29.26
N PRO A 224 5.19 48.58 29.03
CA PRO A 224 4.67 49.52 30.03
C PRO A 224 3.17 49.40 30.24
N ALA A 225 2.43 48.87 29.25
CA ALA A 225 0.98 48.71 29.29
C ALA A 225 0.58 47.35 28.67
N VAL A 226 -0.19 46.55 29.41
CA VAL A 226 -0.65 45.22 28.98
C VAL A 226 -2.16 45.03 29.19
N LEU A 227 -2.76 44.24 28.32
CA LEU A 227 -4.14 43.77 28.42
C LEU A 227 -4.15 42.36 29.02
N LEU A 228 -4.96 42.11 30.05
CA LEU A 228 -5.09 40.83 30.74
C LEU A 228 -6.47 40.23 30.45
N ARG A 229 -6.46 39.02 29.87
CA ARG A 229 -7.64 38.17 29.71
C ARG A 229 -7.61 37.02 30.72
N CYS A 230 -8.73 36.78 31.37
CA CYS A 230 -8.95 35.70 32.33
C CYS A 230 -10.31 35.05 32.07
N ARG A 231 -10.64 33.95 32.76
CA ARG A 231 -11.99 33.41 32.76
C ARG A 231 -12.91 34.30 33.58
N LYS A 232 -14.20 34.33 33.24
CA LYS A 232 -15.20 35.16 33.93
C LYS A 232 -15.32 34.84 35.43
N GLU A 233 -15.12 33.57 35.82
CA GLU A 233 -15.09 33.09 37.20
C GLU A 233 -13.83 33.55 37.98
N ASP A 234 -12.71 33.72 37.28
CA ASP A 234 -11.42 34.07 37.89
C ASP A 234 -11.26 35.61 38.08
N HIS A 235 -12.20 36.41 37.56
CA HIS A 235 -12.13 37.87 37.50
C HIS A 235 -11.85 38.52 38.87
N HIS A 236 -12.67 38.21 39.89
CA HIS A 236 -12.49 38.72 41.25
C HIS A 236 -11.17 38.28 41.90
N HIS A 237 -10.69 37.08 41.57
CA HIS A 237 -9.39 36.60 42.04
C HIS A 237 -8.29 37.48 41.45
N VAL A 238 -8.28 37.67 40.13
CA VAL A 238 -7.31 38.51 39.41
C VAL A 238 -7.29 39.94 39.95
N GLU A 239 -8.45 40.61 40.04
CA GLU A 239 -8.55 41.98 40.57
C GLU A 239 -7.86 42.11 41.94
N SER A 240 -8.08 41.12 42.81
CA SER A 240 -7.54 41.11 44.17
C SER A 240 -6.03 40.81 44.29
N VAL A 241 -5.35 40.39 43.20
CA VAL A 241 -3.87 40.27 43.15
C VAL A 241 -3.17 41.29 42.26
N LEU A 242 -3.89 42.01 41.38
CA LEU A 242 -3.29 42.98 40.44
C LEU A 242 -2.34 43.97 41.11
N HIS A 243 -2.75 44.63 42.20
CA HIS A 243 -1.91 45.65 42.85
C HIS A 243 -0.64 45.04 43.48
N SER A 244 -0.76 43.87 44.12
CA SER A 244 0.40 43.14 44.67
C SER A 244 1.35 42.65 43.56
N ALA A 245 0.81 42.23 42.41
CA ALA A 245 1.60 41.79 41.26
C ALA A 245 2.37 42.96 40.60
N LYS A 246 1.75 44.15 40.48
CA LYS A 246 2.42 45.36 39.96
C LYS A 246 3.61 45.77 40.81
N HIS A 247 3.41 45.91 42.13
CA HIS A 247 4.46 46.29 43.06
C HIS A 247 5.62 45.28 43.07
N GLU A 248 5.32 43.99 43.04
CA GLU A 248 6.36 42.94 43.03
C GLU A 248 7.10 42.87 41.69
N TYR A 249 6.41 43.10 40.56
CA TYR A 249 7.08 43.26 39.26
C TYR A 249 8.01 44.48 39.26
N ALA A 250 7.54 45.65 39.71
CA ALA A 250 8.34 46.87 39.80
C ALA A 250 9.60 46.64 40.65
N SER A 251 9.44 46.00 41.81
CA SER A 251 10.54 45.62 42.71
C SER A 251 11.54 44.63 42.10
N LYS A 252 11.08 43.72 41.22
CA LYS A 252 11.93 42.70 40.55
C LYS A 252 12.60 43.21 39.28
N ALA A 253 12.00 44.18 38.60
CA ALA A 253 12.47 44.73 37.32
C ALA A 253 13.29 46.02 37.48
N ASP A 254 13.17 46.71 38.62
CA ASP A 254 13.68 48.08 38.86
C ASP A 254 13.10 49.10 37.86
N VAL A 255 11.78 49.02 37.66
CA VAL A 255 11.00 49.83 36.71
C VAL A 255 9.70 50.30 37.39
N HIS A 256 9.11 51.40 36.90
CA HIS A 256 7.80 51.86 37.34
C HIS A 256 6.69 50.78 37.15
N GLU A 257 5.59 50.91 37.92
CA GLU A 257 4.48 49.98 37.84
C GLU A 257 3.81 50.00 36.44
N PRO A 258 3.57 48.84 35.81
CA PRO A 258 2.94 48.78 34.50
C PRO A 258 1.43 49.01 34.60
N GLU A 259 0.87 49.63 33.55
CA GLU A 259 -0.57 49.69 33.35
C GLU A 259 -1.08 48.30 32.96
N ILE A 260 -1.98 47.72 33.78
CA ILE A 260 -2.61 46.43 33.50
C ILE A 260 -4.10 46.70 33.35
N PHE A 261 -4.62 46.52 32.15
CA PHE A 261 -6.04 46.64 31.82
C PHE A 261 -6.66 45.24 31.80
N VAL A 262 -7.71 45.00 32.59
CA VAL A 262 -8.47 43.73 32.49
C VAL A 262 -9.46 43.86 31.33
N ASP A 263 -9.46 42.87 30.44
CA ASP A 263 -10.42 42.79 29.33
C ASP A 263 -11.78 42.34 29.87
N HIS A 264 -12.78 43.20 29.78
CA HIS A 264 -14.15 42.91 30.21
C HIS A 264 -15.07 42.48 29.05
N ASP A 265 -14.59 42.55 27.80
CA ASP A 265 -15.34 42.21 26.59
C ASP A 265 -15.00 40.79 26.10
N VAL A 266 -13.72 40.38 26.23
CA VAL A 266 -13.20 39.09 25.74
C VAL A 266 -12.60 38.27 26.88
N TYR A 267 -13.44 37.44 27.49
CA TYR A 267 -13.01 36.43 28.48
C TYR A 267 -12.43 35.18 27.82
N LEU A 268 -11.62 34.44 28.59
CA LEU A 268 -11.22 33.07 28.24
C LEU A 268 -12.42 32.11 28.31
N PRO A 269 -12.40 30.99 27.55
CA PRO A 269 -13.46 29.98 27.61
C PRO A 269 -13.68 29.46 29.04
N PRO A 270 -14.92 29.07 29.40
CA PRO A 270 -15.24 28.58 30.74
C PRO A 270 -14.59 27.22 31.02
N ALA A 271 -14.73 26.75 32.26
CA ALA A 271 -14.41 25.37 32.61
C ALA A 271 -15.29 24.38 31.81
N PRO A 272 -14.79 23.17 31.49
CA PRO A 272 -15.55 22.18 30.71
C PRO A 272 -16.82 21.76 31.45
N SER A 273 -17.98 21.93 30.80
CA SER A 273 -19.30 21.61 31.36
C SER A 273 -19.90 20.37 30.69
N HIS A 274 -20.79 19.65 31.40
CA HIS A 274 -21.48 18.48 30.85
C HIS A 274 -22.43 18.81 29.68
N HIS A 275 -22.81 20.08 29.50
CA HIS A 275 -23.71 20.50 28.43
C HIS A 275 -22.99 20.79 27.11
N ASP A 276 -21.72 21.23 27.15
CA ASP A 276 -20.93 21.61 25.98
C ASP A 276 -19.67 20.74 25.84
N ALA A 277 -19.83 19.42 25.74
CA ALA A 277 -18.74 18.44 25.63
C ALA A 277 -17.83 18.60 24.38
N HIS A 278 -18.17 19.51 23.47
CA HIS A 278 -17.39 19.87 22.27
C HIS A 278 -17.04 21.36 22.19
N GLY A 279 -17.32 22.13 23.26
CA GLY A 279 -16.93 23.53 23.37
C GLY A 279 -15.42 23.70 23.60
N GLN A 280 -14.91 24.91 23.35
CA GLN A 280 -13.60 25.30 23.85
C GLN A 280 -13.69 25.45 25.38
N PHE A 281 -12.73 24.91 26.10
CA PHE A 281 -12.67 24.98 27.56
C PHE A 281 -11.26 25.42 28.01
N CYS A 282 -11.18 25.98 29.21
CA CYS A 282 -9.92 26.38 29.84
C CYS A 282 -9.92 25.98 31.31
N SER A 283 -8.86 25.30 31.76
CA SER A 283 -8.68 24.85 33.14
C SER A 283 -8.25 25.97 34.08
N GLY A 284 -7.70 27.07 33.54
CA GLY A 284 -7.44 28.30 34.28
C GLY A 284 -6.21 29.07 33.83
N GLY A 285 -5.83 30.06 34.63
CA GLY A 285 -4.71 30.96 34.35
C GLY A 285 -5.12 32.19 33.55
N ILE A 286 -4.15 32.78 32.85
CA ILE A 286 -4.29 34.10 32.21
C ILE A 286 -3.69 34.11 30.81
N VAL A 287 -4.13 35.07 30.00
CA VAL A 287 -3.45 35.47 28.78
C VAL A 287 -3.15 36.97 28.87
N LEU A 288 -1.88 37.34 28.77
CA LEU A 288 -1.47 38.74 28.67
C LEU A 288 -1.23 39.09 27.21
N ALA A 289 -1.61 40.29 26.80
CA ALA A 289 -1.28 40.83 25.48
C ALA A 289 -0.67 42.23 25.63
N SER A 290 0.13 42.62 24.64
CA SER A 290 0.51 44.00 24.40
C SER A 290 -0.74 44.90 24.29
N ARG A 291 -0.62 46.20 24.61
CA ARG A 291 -1.65 47.21 24.29
C ARG A 291 -2.06 47.20 22.81
N ASP A 292 -1.13 46.85 21.92
CA ASP A 292 -1.38 46.71 20.46
C ASP A 292 -2.01 45.37 20.07
N GLY A 293 -2.14 44.42 20.99
CA GLY A 293 -2.59 43.03 20.72
C GLY A 293 -1.63 42.17 19.89
N LYS A 294 -0.50 42.73 19.43
CA LYS A 294 0.47 42.06 18.54
C LYS A 294 1.27 40.95 19.21
N ILE A 295 1.71 41.18 20.45
CA ILE A 295 2.46 40.21 21.24
C ILE A 295 1.50 39.65 22.28
N VAL A 296 1.38 38.31 22.32
CA VAL A 296 0.49 37.60 23.25
C VAL A 296 1.31 36.57 24.01
N PHE A 297 1.23 36.63 25.34
CA PHE A 297 1.79 35.67 26.27
C PHE A 297 0.65 34.83 26.85
N GLU A 298 0.42 33.67 26.25
CA GLU A 298 -0.51 32.66 26.74
C GLU A 298 0.11 31.91 27.92
N SER A 299 -0.53 31.99 29.08
CA SER A 299 -0.10 31.36 30.33
C SER A 299 -1.28 30.72 31.06
N THR A 300 -2.16 30.09 30.28
CA THR A 300 -3.20 29.19 30.77
C THR A 300 -2.57 27.92 31.34
N LEU A 301 -3.24 27.26 32.27
CA LEU A 301 -2.76 26.01 32.86
C LEU A 301 -2.61 24.92 31.79
N ASP A 302 -3.54 24.88 30.82
CA ASP A 302 -3.54 23.93 29.70
C ASP A 302 -2.33 24.14 28.77
N ALA A 303 -2.03 25.38 28.38
CA ALA A 303 -0.87 25.68 27.55
C ALA A 303 0.45 25.39 28.29
N ARG A 304 0.51 25.65 29.60
CA ARG A 304 1.67 25.29 30.43
C ARG A 304 1.85 23.78 30.51
N LEU A 305 0.77 23.00 30.69
CA LEU A 305 0.82 21.55 30.71
C LEU A 305 1.31 20.99 29.36
N GLU A 306 0.76 21.45 28.24
CA GLU A 306 1.17 21.02 26.90
C GLU A 306 2.66 21.30 26.64
N VAL A 307 3.17 22.48 27.02
CA VAL A 307 4.59 22.83 26.91
C VAL A 307 5.48 21.94 27.78
N VAL A 308 5.07 21.62 29.01
CA VAL A 308 5.81 20.72 29.90
C VAL A 308 5.77 19.28 29.37
N PHE A 309 4.59 18.79 28.98
CA PHE A 309 4.37 17.47 28.43
C PHE A 309 5.24 17.21 27.20
N ARG A 310 5.26 18.13 26.22
CA ARG A 310 6.12 18.00 25.02
C ARG A 310 7.61 17.99 25.35
N LYS A 311 8.05 18.73 26.37
CA LYS A 311 9.46 18.73 26.83
C LYS A 311 9.83 17.46 27.60
N LYS A 312 8.91 16.94 28.41
CA LYS A 312 9.10 15.76 29.25
C LYS A 312 8.73 14.44 28.57
N LEU A 313 8.15 14.47 27.37
CA LEU A 313 7.76 13.31 26.58
C LEU A 313 8.86 12.23 26.44
N PRO A 314 10.16 12.56 26.25
CA PRO A 314 11.23 11.56 26.21
C PRO A 314 11.45 10.86 27.56
N GLU A 315 11.38 11.60 28.66
CA GLU A 315 11.50 11.06 30.02
C GLU A 315 10.30 10.18 30.37
N ILE A 316 9.09 10.66 30.08
CA ILE A 316 7.82 9.93 30.25
C ILE A 316 7.85 8.60 29.50
N ARG A 317 8.21 8.60 28.20
CA ARG A 317 8.28 7.38 27.39
C ARG A 317 9.34 6.40 27.90
N LYS A 318 10.50 6.89 28.37
CA LYS A 318 11.55 6.07 28.98
C LYS A 318 11.09 5.42 30.30
N LEU A 319 10.29 6.12 31.12
CA LEU A 319 9.77 5.59 32.38
C LEU A 319 8.64 4.57 32.15
N LEU A 320 7.70 4.85 31.24
CA LEU A 320 6.54 4.00 30.99
C LEU A 320 6.86 2.72 30.20
N PHE A 321 7.75 2.80 29.22
CA PHE A 321 8.04 1.68 28.31
C PHE A 321 9.45 1.10 28.47
N GLY A 322 10.19 1.59 29.46
CA GLY A 322 11.60 1.26 29.67
C GLY A 322 12.49 1.84 28.58
N GLN A 323 13.76 1.43 28.62
CA GLN A 323 14.69 1.71 27.54
C GLN A 323 14.45 0.70 26.43
N THR A 324 13.91 1.15 25.29
CA THR A 324 13.85 0.33 24.08
C THR A 324 15.27 -0.03 23.69
N ALA A 325 15.67 -1.28 23.92
CA ALA A 325 16.93 -1.80 23.40
C ALA A 325 16.90 -1.67 21.87
N ALA A 326 17.87 -0.93 21.34
CA ALA A 326 18.01 -0.66 19.90
C ALA A 326 18.66 -1.86 19.19
#